data_AF-A0A3D8HRC9-F1
#
_entry.id   AF-A0A3D8HRC9-F1
#
_cell.length_a   1.000
_cell.length_b   1.000
_cell.length_c   1.000
_cell.angle_alpha   90.00
_cell.angle_beta   90.00
_cell.angle_gamma   90.00
#
_symmetry.space_group_name_H-M   'P 1'
#
loop_
_entity.id
_entity.type
_entity.pdbx_description
1 polymer ?
#
loop_
_entity_poly.entity_id
_entity_poly.type
_entity_poly.pdbx_seq_one_letter_code
_entity_poly.pdbx_strand_id
1 'polypeptide(L)'
;MPQNTKIQKILSLFSWDSSPLIPAIAQDSDTKEILMLAFMDKEALNLTLQSGQMHYFSRSKNRIWRKGEQSGHIQIVQKVLIDCDNDALVFLIKQKGAACHTGQKSCFFREIDFISTNQAKPPKSKLSYGIIDDLYHTLLERKSADPSTSYTASLYAKGVDTIAKKIIEEASEVALALKDFQSANPKKDCQTSTKEAEKSKKDSTDKSLQAHLVYECADLLYHSLVALAKHNIHPEQVKSELARRFGIGGLAEKASRSAKSSVKSKKSSTQKIAKSKTPKAKSQAKSHKKPQKATKKSKIKGK
;
A
#
# COMPACT_ATOMS: atom_id res chain seq x y z
N MET A 1 -18.48 14.52 32.87
CA MET A 1 -19.60 15.29 32.28
C MET A 1 -19.46 15.65 30.80
N PRO A 2 -18.38 16.26 30.27
CA PRO A 2 -18.42 16.85 28.91
C PRO A 2 -18.60 15.87 27.74
N GLN A 3 -18.15 14.61 27.87
CA GLN A 3 -18.33 13.61 26.80
C GLN A 3 -19.81 13.25 26.55
N ASN A 4 -20.63 13.19 27.60
CA ASN A 4 -22.05 12.84 27.46
C ASN A 4 -22.78 13.93 26.64
N THR A 5 -22.49 15.21 26.89
CA THR A 5 -23.01 16.34 26.11
C THR A 5 -22.63 16.26 24.63
N LYS A 6 -21.43 15.78 24.30
CA LYS A 6 -21.00 15.61 22.90
C LYS A 6 -21.76 14.48 22.20
N ILE A 7 -21.98 13.35 22.88
CA ILE A 7 -22.73 12.21 22.33
C ILE A 7 -24.19 12.60 22.11
N GLN A 8 -24.85 13.27 23.08
CA GLN A 8 -26.23 13.74 22.91
C GLN A 8 -26.40 14.67 21.68
N LYS A 9 -25.43 15.57 21.43
CA LYS A 9 -25.42 16.43 20.23
C LYS A 9 -25.28 15.66 18.91
N ILE A 10 -24.65 14.48 18.92
CA ILE A 10 -24.56 13.60 17.74
C ILE A 10 -25.88 12.84 17.57
N LEU A 11 -26.45 12.30 18.66
CA LEU A 11 -27.73 11.59 18.63
C LEU A 11 -28.89 12.48 18.17
N SER A 12 -28.83 13.80 18.40
CA SER A 12 -29.83 14.77 17.94
C SER A 12 -29.73 15.16 16.47
N LEU A 13 -28.77 14.63 15.70
CA LEU A 13 -28.70 14.86 14.24
C LEU A 13 -29.70 14.00 13.45
N PHE A 14 -30.23 12.94 14.09
CA PHE A 14 -31.06 11.91 13.45
C PHE A 14 -32.53 12.04 13.86
N SER A 15 -33.43 11.90 12.88
CA SER A 15 -34.89 11.88 13.08
C SER A 15 -35.37 10.49 13.50
N TRP A 16 -35.11 10.10 14.74
CA TRP A 16 -35.44 8.76 15.27
C TRP A 16 -36.94 8.39 15.22
N ASP A 17 -37.83 9.37 15.22
CA ASP A 17 -39.28 9.14 15.18
C ASP A 17 -39.76 8.70 13.79
N SER A 18 -39.12 9.18 12.72
CA SER A 18 -39.39 8.76 11.33
C SER A 18 -38.51 7.57 10.91
N SER A 19 -37.28 7.53 11.41
CA SER A 19 -36.26 6.52 11.07
C SER A 19 -35.70 5.89 12.36
N PRO A 20 -36.46 5.01 13.03
CA PRO A 20 -36.04 4.41 14.31
C PRO A 20 -34.84 3.48 14.18
N LEU A 21 -34.51 3.06 12.95
CA LEU A 21 -33.34 2.26 12.62
C LEU A 21 -32.59 2.86 11.43
N ILE A 22 -31.34 3.24 11.66
CA ILE A 22 -30.44 3.77 10.63
C ILE A 22 -29.50 2.69 10.10
N PRO A 23 -29.22 2.61 8.78
CA PRO A 23 -28.17 1.76 8.23
C PRO A 23 -26.78 2.18 8.72
N ALA A 24 -26.02 1.19 9.19
CA ALA A 24 -24.64 1.34 9.67
C ALA A 24 -23.71 0.42 8.88
N ILE A 25 -22.87 1.02 8.04
CA ILE A 25 -21.85 0.34 7.23
C ILE A 25 -20.56 0.26 8.05
N ALA A 26 -20.01 -0.93 8.24
CA ALA A 26 -18.65 -1.12 8.74
C ALA A 26 -17.68 -1.29 7.57
N GLN A 27 -16.67 -0.42 7.51
CA GLN A 27 -15.60 -0.42 6.53
C GLN A 27 -14.25 -0.59 7.23
N ASP A 28 -13.35 -1.40 6.66
CA ASP A 28 -11.99 -1.56 7.21
C ASP A 28 -11.23 -0.22 7.14
N SER A 29 -10.64 0.20 8.27
CA SER A 29 -9.92 1.47 8.38
C SER A 29 -8.72 1.57 7.44
N ASP A 30 -8.12 0.44 7.08
CA ASP A 30 -6.85 0.37 6.37
C ASP A 30 -7.09 -0.03 4.92
N THR A 31 -7.81 -1.14 4.68
CA THR A 31 -8.03 -1.67 3.31
C THR A 31 -9.24 -1.06 2.60
N LYS A 32 -10.04 -0.23 3.29
CA LYS A 32 -11.29 0.38 2.78
C LYS A 32 -12.35 -0.62 2.28
N GLU A 33 -12.19 -1.90 2.57
CA GLU A 33 -13.15 -2.94 2.22
C GLU A 33 -14.44 -2.73 3.04
N ILE A 34 -15.60 -2.80 2.38
CA ILE A 34 -16.89 -2.86 3.07
C ILE A 34 -17.03 -4.24 3.71
N LEU A 35 -17.08 -4.29 5.05
CA LEU A 35 -17.07 -5.52 5.82
C LEU A 35 -18.49 -6.04 6.10
N MET A 36 -19.42 -5.16 6.46
CA MET A 36 -20.83 -5.51 6.68
C MET A 36 -21.74 -4.27 6.70
N LEU A 37 -23.01 -4.48 6.37
CA LEU A 37 -24.12 -3.59 6.70
C LEU A 37 -24.89 -4.20 7.88
N ALA A 38 -25.26 -3.37 8.85
CA ALA A 38 -26.28 -3.69 9.85
C ALA A 38 -27.11 -2.43 10.14
N PHE A 39 -27.96 -2.48 11.16
CA PHE A 39 -28.79 -1.35 11.58
C PHE A 39 -28.43 -0.93 13.01
N MET A 40 -28.66 0.32 13.35
CA MET A 40 -28.55 0.87 14.70
C MET A 40 -29.84 1.60 15.05
N ASP A 41 -30.33 1.41 16.27
CA ASP A 41 -31.23 2.34 16.93
C ASP A 41 -30.42 3.40 17.70
N LYS A 42 -31.14 4.34 18.33
CA LYS A 42 -30.55 5.43 19.13
C LYS A 42 -29.63 4.92 20.24
N GLU A 43 -29.99 3.81 20.86
CA GLU A 43 -29.22 3.23 21.97
C GLU A 43 -27.98 2.46 21.47
N ALA A 44 -28.06 1.68 20.38
CA ALA A 44 -26.89 1.03 19.79
C ALA A 44 -25.85 2.05 19.29
N LEU A 45 -26.30 3.17 18.71
CA LEU A 45 -25.40 4.27 18.34
C LEU A 45 -24.75 4.90 19.58
N ASN A 46 -25.54 5.20 20.61
CA ASN A 46 -25.04 5.73 21.89
C ASN A 46 -23.98 4.80 22.51
N LEU A 47 -24.27 3.50 22.65
CA LEU A 47 -23.34 2.50 23.18
C LEU A 47 -22.05 2.39 22.33
N THR A 48 -22.17 2.51 21.01
CA THR A 48 -21.01 2.52 20.09
C THR A 48 -20.13 3.74 20.31
N LEU A 49 -20.72 4.93 20.41
CA LEU A 49 -20.00 6.19 20.65
C LEU A 49 -19.36 6.25 22.05
N GLN A 50 -19.98 5.62 23.06
CA GLN A 50 -19.44 5.54 24.42
C GLN A 50 -18.29 4.53 24.55
N SER A 51 -18.44 3.34 23.95
CA SER A 51 -17.49 2.22 24.12
C SER A 51 -16.33 2.19 23.11
N GLY A 52 -16.49 2.87 21.96
CA GLY A 52 -15.59 2.73 20.82
C GLY A 52 -15.66 1.35 20.14
N GLN A 53 -16.67 0.52 20.47
CA GLN A 53 -16.89 -0.81 19.89
C GLN A 53 -18.25 -0.87 19.20
N MET A 54 -18.34 -1.53 18.04
CA MET A 54 -19.60 -1.59 17.29
C MET A 54 -20.70 -2.37 18.04
N HIS A 55 -21.81 -1.68 18.31
CA HIS A 55 -23.08 -2.24 18.76
C HIS A 55 -24.11 -2.07 17.65
N TYR A 56 -24.98 -3.05 17.45
CA TYR A 56 -25.98 -3.05 16.38
C TYR A 56 -27.35 -3.46 16.93
N PHE A 57 -28.42 -3.03 16.27
CA PHE A 57 -29.79 -3.42 16.59
C PHE A 57 -30.28 -4.56 15.69
N SER A 58 -30.71 -5.67 16.30
CA SER A 58 -31.13 -6.87 15.59
C SER A 58 -32.61 -6.80 15.24
N ARG A 59 -32.93 -6.47 13.99
CA ARG A 59 -34.30 -6.47 13.47
C ARG A 59 -35.04 -7.80 13.67
N SER A 60 -34.33 -8.93 13.62
CA SER A 60 -34.92 -10.27 13.79
C SER A 60 -34.96 -10.77 15.23
N LYS A 61 -34.08 -10.28 16.12
CA LYS A 61 -34.05 -10.66 17.56
C LYS A 61 -34.57 -9.55 18.49
N ASN A 62 -35.07 -8.46 17.92
CA ASN A 62 -35.54 -7.23 18.55
C ASN A 62 -34.69 -6.77 19.75
N ARG A 63 -33.37 -6.72 19.57
CA ARG A 63 -32.42 -6.40 20.65
C ARG A 63 -31.09 -5.86 20.13
N ILE A 64 -30.41 -5.07 20.95
CA ILE A 64 -29.03 -4.65 20.72
C ILE A 64 -28.08 -5.85 20.90
N TRP A 65 -27.00 -5.89 20.13
CA TRP A 65 -25.88 -6.80 20.37
C TRP A 65 -24.54 -6.11 20.10
N ARG A 66 -23.51 -6.48 20.87
CA ARG A 66 -22.14 -6.02 20.62
C ARG A 66 -21.45 -6.94 19.63
N LYS A 67 -20.86 -6.40 18.57
CA LYS A 67 -20.19 -7.22 17.55
C LYS A 67 -18.99 -7.95 18.15
N GLY A 68 -18.97 -9.27 18.01
CA GLY A 68 -17.89 -10.11 18.53
C GLY A 68 -18.05 -10.52 20.00
N GLU A 69 -19.18 -10.21 20.64
CA GLU A 69 -19.43 -10.59 22.04
C GLU A 69 -19.32 -12.09 22.32
N GLN A 70 -19.82 -12.94 21.41
CA GLN A 70 -19.75 -14.40 21.55
C GLN A 70 -18.50 -15.01 20.89
N SER A 71 -17.95 -14.38 19.84
CA SER A 71 -16.88 -14.96 19.00
C SER A 71 -15.51 -14.31 19.17
N GLY A 72 -15.39 -13.27 19.99
CA GLY A 72 -14.19 -12.41 20.08
C GLY A 72 -13.93 -11.53 18.84
N HIS A 73 -14.73 -11.64 17.77
CA HIS A 73 -14.50 -10.92 16.50
C HIS A 73 -15.01 -9.47 16.54
N ILE A 74 -14.40 -8.67 17.41
CA ILE A 74 -14.79 -7.29 17.70
C ILE A 74 -14.40 -6.30 16.59
N GLN A 75 -15.09 -5.17 16.56
CA GLN A 75 -14.85 -4.04 15.65
C GLN A 75 -14.60 -2.79 16.48
N ILE A 76 -13.43 -2.16 16.33
CA ILE A 76 -13.02 -0.99 17.10
C ILE A 76 -13.13 0.26 16.22
N VAL A 77 -13.96 1.22 16.61
CA VAL A 77 -14.23 2.45 15.88
C VAL A 77 -12.98 3.32 15.81
N GLN A 78 -12.61 3.74 14.59
CA GLN A 78 -11.52 4.71 14.34
C GLN A 78 -12.09 6.08 13.90
N LYS A 79 -13.12 6.06 13.04
CA LYS A 79 -13.82 7.26 12.57
C LYS A 79 -15.27 6.91 12.22
N VAL A 80 -16.16 7.87 12.41
CA VAL A 80 -17.56 7.81 11.98
C VAL A 80 -17.77 8.88 10.91
N LEU A 81 -18.49 8.53 9.85
CA LEU A 81 -19.00 9.43 8.83
C LEU A 81 -20.53 9.34 8.84
N ILE A 82 -21.17 10.46 8.56
CA ILE A 82 -22.61 10.60 8.32
C ILE A 82 -22.79 11.07 6.87
N ASP A 83 -23.92 10.76 6.26
CA ASP A 83 -24.29 11.24 4.93
C ASP A 83 -24.83 12.69 4.96
N CYS A 84 -25.46 13.14 3.88
CA CYS A 84 -25.91 14.52 3.69
C CYS A 84 -27.24 14.85 4.38
N ASP A 85 -28.08 13.83 4.58
CA ASP A 85 -29.45 13.86 5.07
C ASP A 85 -29.57 13.27 6.50
N ASN A 86 -28.46 12.79 7.06
CA ASN A 86 -28.34 12.23 8.40
C ASN A 86 -29.18 10.97 8.62
N ASP A 87 -29.27 10.07 7.63
CA ASP A 87 -30.00 8.81 7.75
C ASP A 87 -29.12 7.55 7.69
N ALA A 88 -27.90 7.63 7.12
CA ALA A 88 -26.92 6.54 7.12
C ALA A 88 -25.58 6.90 7.79
N LEU A 89 -24.89 5.86 8.27
CA LEU A 89 -23.57 5.96 8.89
C LEU A 89 -22.54 5.03 8.23
N VAL A 90 -21.33 5.54 8.05
CA VAL A 90 -20.14 4.72 7.71
C VAL A 90 -19.13 4.78 8.85
N PHE A 91 -18.88 3.63 9.46
CA PHE A 91 -17.87 3.43 10.49
C PHE A 91 -16.60 2.87 9.86
N LEU A 92 -15.52 3.65 9.89
CA LEU A 92 -14.17 3.14 9.65
C LEU A 92 -13.70 2.45 10.94
N ILE A 93 -13.53 1.13 10.87
CA ILE A 93 -13.24 0.28 12.02
C ILE A 93 -11.97 -0.54 11.81
N LYS A 94 -11.30 -0.89 12.91
CA LYS A 94 -10.27 -1.93 12.93
C LYS A 94 -10.93 -3.25 13.34
N GLN A 95 -11.02 -4.19 12.40
CA GLN A 95 -11.59 -5.52 12.64
C GLN A 95 -10.57 -6.42 13.35
N LYS A 96 -11.01 -7.17 14.36
CA LYS A 96 -10.31 -8.34 14.90
C LYS A 96 -11.06 -9.62 14.51
N GLY A 97 -10.37 -10.65 14.02
CA GLY A 97 -11.00 -11.86 13.49
C GLY A 97 -11.86 -11.58 12.24
N ALA A 98 -12.84 -12.44 11.98
CA ALA A 98 -13.73 -12.32 10.81
C ALA A 98 -14.96 -11.43 11.09
N ALA A 99 -15.31 -10.51 10.18
CA ALA A 99 -16.55 -9.75 10.32
C ALA A 99 -17.77 -10.66 10.15
N CYS A 100 -17.74 -11.56 9.16
CA CYS A 100 -18.85 -12.46 8.86
C CYS A 100 -18.91 -13.68 9.80
N HIS A 101 -20.12 -14.16 10.08
CA HIS A 101 -20.35 -15.38 10.87
C HIS A 101 -19.92 -16.67 10.13
N THR A 102 -19.69 -16.61 8.81
CA THR A 102 -19.16 -17.71 8.00
C THR A 102 -17.63 -17.86 8.08
N GLY A 103 -16.96 -17.01 8.86
CA GLY A 103 -15.49 -16.94 8.90
C GLY A 103 -14.86 -16.07 7.81
N GLN A 104 -15.64 -15.56 6.85
CA GLN A 104 -15.14 -14.64 5.81
C GLN A 104 -14.83 -13.24 6.38
N LYS A 105 -13.83 -12.56 5.80
CA LYS A 105 -13.41 -11.20 6.23
C LYS A 105 -14.57 -10.20 6.12
N SER A 106 -15.28 -10.20 5.00
CA SER A 106 -16.49 -9.42 4.74
C SER A 106 -17.71 -10.31 4.55
N CYS A 107 -18.91 -9.78 4.81
CA CYS A 107 -20.19 -10.37 4.41
C CYS A 107 -20.42 -10.28 2.89
N PHE A 108 -19.78 -9.34 2.20
CA PHE A 108 -19.90 -9.09 0.75
C PHE A 108 -18.92 -9.95 -0.07
N PHE A 109 -18.75 -11.22 0.31
CA PHE A 109 -17.81 -12.17 -0.31
C PHE A 109 -18.36 -12.87 -1.57
N ARG A 110 -19.57 -12.51 -2.02
CA ARG A 110 -20.23 -13.06 -3.22
C ARG A 110 -20.52 -11.93 -4.19
N GLU A 111 -20.21 -12.16 -5.46
CA GLU A 111 -20.42 -11.26 -6.60
C GLU A 111 -21.69 -11.67 -7.36
N ILE A 112 -22.41 -10.70 -7.92
CA ILE A 112 -23.49 -10.94 -8.89
C ILE A 112 -22.93 -10.57 -10.26
N ASP A 113 -22.74 -11.57 -11.12
CA ASP A 113 -22.14 -11.41 -12.44
C ASP A 113 -23.21 -10.94 -13.44
N PHE A 114 -23.46 -9.63 -13.49
CA PHE A 114 -24.51 -9.03 -14.33
C PHE A 114 -23.97 -8.46 -15.66
N ILE A 115 -22.68 -8.13 -15.74
CA ILE A 115 -22.07 -7.54 -16.94
C ILE A 115 -21.34 -8.62 -17.74
N SER A 116 -22.01 -9.15 -18.76
CA SER A 116 -21.39 -10.03 -19.74
C SER A 116 -20.59 -9.23 -20.77
N THR A 117 -19.35 -8.88 -20.43
CA THR A 117 -18.37 -8.43 -21.43
C THR A 117 -17.78 -9.66 -22.12
N ASN A 118 -17.78 -9.67 -23.46
CA ASN A 118 -17.08 -10.67 -24.30
C ASN A 118 -15.54 -10.50 -24.26
N GLN A 119 -14.99 -10.01 -23.16
CA GLN A 119 -13.55 -9.95 -22.90
C GLN A 119 -13.23 -11.04 -21.87
N ALA A 120 -12.11 -11.74 -22.05
CA ALA A 120 -11.71 -12.81 -21.15
C ALA A 120 -11.68 -12.31 -19.69
N LYS A 121 -12.64 -12.76 -18.88
CA LYS A 121 -12.81 -12.31 -17.50
C LYS A 121 -11.50 -12.58 -16.74
N PRO A 122 -10.80 -11.55 -16.19
CA PRO A 122 -9.59 -11.78 -15.42
C PRO A 122 -9.89 -12.74 -14.25
N PRO A 123 -8.90 -13.53 -13.79
CA PRO A 123 -9.13 -14.50 -12.74
C PRO A 123 -9.74 -13.81 -11.52
N LYS A 124 -10.81 -14.40 -10.97
CA LYS A 124 -11.68 -13.81 -9.93
C LYS A 124 -10.87 -13.34 -8.71
N SER A 125 -10.45 -12.07 -8.69
CA SER A 125 -9.85 -11.45 -7.51
C SER A 125 -10.94 -11.12 -6.50
N LYS A 126 -10.75 -11.58 -5.26
CA LYS A 126 -11.56 -11.16 -4.12
C LYS A 126 -11.14 -9.74 -3.74
N LEU A 127 -12.13 -8.89 -3.44
CA LEU A 127 -12.06 -7.47 -3.07
C LEU A 127 -11.86 -6.53 -4.27
N SER A 128 -12.52 -5.36 -4.17
CA SER A 128 -12.30 -4.21 -5.05
C SER A 128 -10.96 -3.55 -4.70
N TYR A 129 -9.90 -4.14 -5.23
CA TYR A 129 -8.59 -3.53 -5.27
C TYR A 129 -8.50 -2.59 -6.49
N GLY A 130 -7.65 -1.57 -6.41
CA GLY A 130 -7.36 -0.73 -7.57
C GLY A 130 -6.32 -1.41 -8.47
N ILE A 131 -6.26 -1.03 -9.74
CA ILE A 131 -5.36 -1.63 -10.75
C ILE A 131 -3.89 -1.82 -10.30
N ILE A 132 -3.36 -0.92 -9.46
CA ILE A 132 -2.01 -0.98 -8.90
C ILE A 132 -1.81 -2.19 -7.95
N ASP A 133 -2.86 -2.58 -7.26
CA ASP A 133 -2.87 -3.60 -6.22
C ASP A 133 -3.17 -4.99 -6.82
N ASP A 134 -4.14 -5.08 -7.76
CA ASP A 134 -4.28 -6.26 -8.64
C ASP A 134 -2.98 -6.57 -9.39
N LEU A 135 -2.34 -5.53 -9.94
CA LEU A 135 -1.03 -5.63 -10.58
C LEU A 135 0.03 -6.10 -9.58
N TYR A 136 0.11 -5.52 -8.38
CA TYR A 136 1.06 -5.95 -7.36
C TYR A 136 0.89 -7.42 -6.96
N HIS A 137 -0.34 -7.90 -6.78
CA HIS A 137 -0.62 -9.31 -6.51
C HIS A 137 -0.20 -10.21 -7.68
N THR A 138 -0.53 -9.82 -8.91
CA THR A 138 -0.06 -10.50 -10.14
C THR A 138 1.48 -10.53 -10.21
N LEU A 139 2.16 -9.46 -9.80
CA LEU A 139 3.62 -9.38 -9.73
C LEU A 139 4.20 -10.26 -8.62
N LEU A 140 3.51 -10.48 -7.50
CA LEU A 140 3.93 -11.43 -6.47
C LEU A 140 3.85 -12.88 -6.95
N GLU A 141 2.75 -13.26 -7.60
CA GLU A 141 2.55 -14.62 -8.15
C GLU A 141 3.63 -14.98 -9.19
N ARG A 142 3.99 -14.01 -10.04
CA ARG A 142 5.02 -14.19 -11.09
C ARG A 142 6.44 -14.40 -10.56
N LYS A 143 6.70 -14.30 -9.25
CA LYS A 143 8.02 -14.62 -8.66
C LYS A 143 8.43 -16.07 -8.82
N SER A 144 7.46 -16.98 -8.77
CA SER A 144 7.65 -18.43 -8.87
C SER A 144 7.16 -19.01 -10.21
N ALA A 145 6.73 -18.16 -11.14
CA ALA A 145 6.34 -18.56 -12.49
C ALA A 145 7.57 -18.85 -13.36
N ASP A 146 7.37 -19.63 -14.43
CA ASP A 146 8.42 -19.98 -15.38
C ASP A 146 8.93 -18.73 -16.14
N PRO A 147 10.24 -18.38 -16.06
CA PRO A 147 10.85 -17.25 -16.78
C PRO A 147 10.64 -17.24 -18.29
N SER A 148 10.40 -18.38 -18.92
CA SER A 148 10.12 -18.49 -20.37
C SER A 148 8.69 -18.07 -20.74
N THR A 149 7.75 -18.13 -19.80
CA THR A 149 6.31 -17.89 -20.02
C THR A 149 5.86 -16.48 -19.64
N SER A 150 6.68 -15.73 -18.88
CA SER A 150 6.30 -14.42 -18.37
C SER A 150 7.47 -13.44 -18.34
N TYR A 151 7.28 -12.27 -18.96
CA TYR A 151 8.24 -11.18 -18.94
C TYR A 151 8.69 -10.83 -17.50
N THR A 152 7.73 -10.71 -16.58
CA THR A 152 8.02 -10.42 -15.16
C THR A 152 8.86 -11.51 -14.50
N ALA A 153 8.55 -12.79 -14.75
CA ALA A 153 9.34 -13.90 -14.22
C ALA A 153 10.78 -13.87 -14.76
N SER A 154 10.95 -13.51 -16.04
CA SER A 154 12.27 -13.30 -16.65
C SER A 154 13.06 -12.17 -15.97
N LEU A 155 12.41 -11.05 -15.61
CA LEU A 155 13.05 -9.97 -14.85
C LEU A 155 13.47 -10.43 -13.45
N TYR A 156 12.63 -11.19 -12.75
CA TYR A 156 12.96 -11.70 -11.43
C TYR A 156 14.14 -12.67 -11.46
N ALA A 157 14.19 -13.57 -12.44
CA ALA A 157 15.27 -14.52 -12.66
C ALA A 157 16.59 -13.82 -13.03
N LYS A 158 16.55 -12.75 -13.83
CA LYS A 158 17.71 -11.92 -14.21
C LYS A 158 18.20 -10.97 -13.09
N GLY A 159 17.61 -11.02 -11.90
CA GLY A 159 18.12 -10.33 -10.71
C GLY A 159 17.78 -8.84 -10.61
N VAL A 160 18.29 -8.21 -9.54
CA VAL A 160 17.98 -6.79 -9.20
C VAL A 160 18.54 -5.84 -10.24
N ASP A 161 19.74 -6.07 -10.75
CA ASP A 161 20.43 -5.17 -11.67
C ASP A 161 19.68 -4.98 -12.99
N THR A 162 19.04 -6.05 -13.49
CA THR A 162 18.19 -5.99 -14.69
C THR A 162 16.92 -5.15 -14.46
N ILE A 163 16.30 -5.27 -13.28
CA ILE A 163 15.12 -4.48 -12.91
C ILE A 163 15.52 -3.01 -12.72
N ALA A 164 16.66 -2.75 -12.05
CA ALA A 164 17.20 -1.41 -11.89
C ALA A 164 17.55 -0.76 -13.24
N LYS A 165 18.10 -1.53 -14.19
CA LYS A 165 18.35 -1.05 -15.55
C LYS A 165 17.06 -0.58 -16.22
N LYS A 166 15.97 -1.38 -16.21
CA LYS A 166 14.69 -0.94 -16.80
C LYS A 166 14.12 0.29 -16.11
N ILE A 167 14.19 0.40 -14.77
CA ILE A 167 13.78 1.64 -14.07
C ILE A 167 14.55 2.88 -14.56
N ILE A 168 15.85 2.74 -14.88
CA ILE A 168 16.67 3.84 -15.43
C ILE A 168 16.31 4.14 -16.89
N GLU A 169 15.99 3.10 -17.67
CA GLU A 169 15.50 3.16 -19.05
C GLU A 169 14.19 3.97 -19.10
N GLU A 170 13.12 3.53 -18.43
CA GLU A 170 11.83 4.23 -18.44
C GLU A 170 11.94 5.65 -17.85
N ALA A 171 12.74 5.86 -16.81
CA ALA A 171 12.94 7.20 -16.24
C ALA A 171 13.61 8.17 -17.21
N SER A 172 14.41 7.64 -18.15
CA SER A 172 15.01 8.43 -19.23
C SER A 172 13.99 8.70 -20.33
N GLU A 173 13.16 7.71 -20.68
CA GLU A 173 12.12 7.83 -21.72
C GLU A 173 11.00 8.79 -21.29
N VAL A 174 10.54 8.74 -20.03
CA VAL A 174 9.69 9.78 -19.41
C VAL A 174 10.31 11.18 -19.53
N ALA A 175 11.62 11.31 -19.27
CA ALA A 175 12.30 12.60 -19.30
C ALA A 175 12.48 13.16 -20.74
N LEU A 176 12.53 12.29 -21.75
CA LEU A 176 12.52 12.67 -23.16
C LEU A 176 11.09 13.05 -23.61
N ALA A 177 10.10 12.19 -23.37
CA ALA A 177 8.70 12.46 -23.69
C ALA A 177 8.18 13.78 -23.07
N LEU A 178 8.65 14.12 -21.86
CA LEU A 178 8.34 15.40 -21.21
C LEU A 178 8.94 16.61 -21.97
N LYS A 179 10.17 16.49 -22.48
CA LYS A 179 10.80 17.54 -23.30
C LYS A 179 10.11 17.72 -24.64
N ASP A 180 9.69 16.63 -25.28
CA ASP A 180 8.98 16.67 -26.55
C ASP A 180 7.60 17.30 -26.38
N PHE A 181 6.86 16.91 -25.33
CA PHE A 181 5.59 17.53 -24.95
C PHE A 181 5.72 19.04 -24.64
N GLN A 182 6.79 19.44 -23.93
CA GLN A 182 7.09 20.85 -23.68
C GLN A 182 7.49 21.61 -24.96
N SER A 183 8.20 20.97 -25.87
CA SER A 183 8.67 21.59 -27.13
C SER A 183 7.53 21.80 -28.13
N ALA A 184 6.50 20.94 -28.11
CA ALA A 184 5.25 21.15 -28.85
C ALA A 184 4.36 22.25 -28.24
N ASN A 185 4.48 22.48 -26.93
CA ASN A 185 3.72 23.47 -26.17
C ASN A 185 4.62 24.46 -25.40
N PRO A 186 5.41 25.29 -26.11
CA PRO A 186 6.16 26.37 -25.49
C PRO A 186 5.21 27.35 -24.81
N LYS A 187 5.65 27.95 -23.70
CA LYS A 187 4.89 28.98 -23.00
C LYS A 187 4.60 30.14 -23.95
N LYS A 188 3.31 30.44 -24.16
CA LYS A 188 2.87 31.62 -24.92
C LYS A 188 3.03 32.88 -24.08
N ASP A 189 4.17 33.53 -24.22
CA ASP A 189 4.28 34.95 -23.88
C ASP A 189 3.77 35.79 -25.07
N CYS A 190 2.62 36.41 -24.87
CA CYS A 190 1.92 37.35 -25.76
C CYS A 190 1.26 36.81 -27.06
N GLN A 191 0.36 37.65 -27.56
CA GLN A 191 -0.61 37.54 -28.67
C GLN A 191 -0.01 36.99 -29.98
N THR A 192 -0.72 36.32 -30.90
CA THR A 192 -2.00 36.71 -31.53
C THR A 192 -2.78 35.50 -32.11
N SER A 193 -3.98 35.76 -32.65
CA SER A 193 -4.89 34.82 -33.30
C SER A 193 -4.52 34.45 -34.74
N THR A 194 -4.75 33.18 -35.13
CA THR A 194 -5.54 32.76 -36.31
C THR A 194 -5.54 31.23 -36.45
N LYS A 195 -6.36 30.69 -37.37
CA LYS A 195 -6.35 29.32 -37.96
C LYS A 195 -6.95 28.16 -37.15
N GLU A 196 -8.21 27.88 -37.45
CA GLU A 196 -8.95 26.69 -36.97
C GLU A 196 -8.50 25.38 -37.65
N ALA A 197 -7.93 25.45 -38.86
CA ALA A 197 -7.38 24.29 -39.58
C ALA A 197 -6.02 23.79 -39.04
N GLU A 198 -5.20 24.67 -38.46
CA GLU A 198 -3.99 24.26 -37.73
C GLU A 198 -4.33 23.68 -36.35
N LYS A 199 -5.45 24.12 -35.77
CA LYS A 199 -5.92 23.69 -34.44
C LYS A 199 -6.25 22.20 -34.38
N SER A 200 -6.88 21.62 -35.41
CA SER A 200 -7.24 20.19 -35.43
C SER A 200 -6.03 19.26 -35.58
N LYS A 201 -5.06 19.65 -36.42
CA LYS A 201 -3.80 18.91 -36.63
C LYS A 201 -2.86 19.04 -35.43
N LYS A 202 -2.91 20.18 -34.72
CA LYS A 202 -2.20 20.37 -33.45
C LYS A 202 -2.84 19.57 -32.32
N ASP A 203 -4.15 19.61 -32.15
CA ASP A 203 -4.88 18.88 -31.10
C ASP A 203 -4.68 17.34 -31.18
N SER A 204 -4.66 16.76 -32.39
CA SER A 204 -4.33 15.33 -32.55
C SER A 204 -2.86 15.01 -32.23
N THR A 205 -1.93 15.92 -32.54
CA THR A 205 -0.50 15.77 -32.22
C THR A 205 -0.24 15.90 -30.72
N ASP A 206 -0.84 16.90 -30.07
CA ASP A 206 -0.75 17.13 -28.62
C ASP A 206 -1.34 15.95 -27.84
N LYS A 207 -2.47 15.38 -28.28
CA LYS A 207 -3.04 14.15 -27.70
C LYS A 207 -2.13 12.95 -27.86
N SER A 208 -1.44 12.81 -29.01
CA SER A 208 -0.47 11.75 -29.23
C SER A 208 0.73 11.85 -28.27
N LEU A 209 1.32 13.05 -28.15
CA LEU A 209 2.43 13.30 -27.22
C LEU A 209 2.02 13.15 -25.75
N GLN A 210 0.80 13.56 -25.39
CA GLN A 210 0.25 13.32 -24.05
C GLN A 210 0.08 11.82 -23.77
N ALA A 211 -0.45 11.05 -24.73
CA ALA A 211 -0.61 9.61 -24.60
C ALA A 211 0.75 8.90 -24.45
N HIS A 212 1.76 9.32 -25.22
CA HIS A 212 3.14 8.83 -25.09
C HIS A 212 3.72 9.13 -23.70
N LEU A 213 3.61 10.37 -23.21
CA LEU A 213 4.08 10.71 -21.86
C LEU A 213 3.38 9.90 -20.75
N VAL A 214 2.08 9.62 -20.90
CA VAL A 214 1.32 8.76 -19.98
C VAL A 214 1.79 7.30 -20.07
N TYR A 215 2.11 6.80 -21.27
CA TYR A 215 2.65 5.47 -21.49
C TYR A 215 3.99 5.28 -20.77
N GLU A 216 4.96 6.18 -20.99
CA GLU A 216 6.26 6.12 -20.31
C GLU A 216 6.12 6.20 -18.77
N CYS A 217 5.20 7.02 -18.28
CA CYS A 217 4.91 7.10 -16.84
C CYS A 217 4.32 5.80 -16.29
N ALA A 218 3.55 5.06 -17.10
CA ALA A 218 2.97 3.78 -16.72
C ALA A 218 4.04 2.68 -16.66
N ASP A 219 4.97 2.63 -17.62
CA ASP A 219 6.04 1.63 -17.64
C ASP A 219 7.08 1.89 -16.52
N LEU A 220 7.42 3.16 -16.24
CA LEU A 220 8.22 3.52 -15.07
C LEU A 220 7.55 3.08 -13.75
N LEU A 221 6.23 3.25 -13.65
CA LEU A 221 5.47 2.80 -12.48
C LEU A 221 5.42 1.27 -12.41
N TYR A 222 5.22 0.57 -13.53
CA TYR A 222 5.25 -0.89 -13.62
C TYR A 222 6.59 -1.44 -13.13
N HIS A 223 7.71 -0.95 -13.66
CA HIS A 223 9.04 -1.42 -13.26
C HIS A 223 9.38 -1.07 -11.80
N SER A 224 8.89 0.08 -11.29
CA SER A 224 8.94 0.40 -9.87
C SER A 224 8.16 -0.60 -9.00
N LEU A 225 6.96 -1.01 -9.44
CA LEU A 225 6.15 -2.03 -8.77
C LEU A 225 6.82 -3.41 -8.84
N VAL A 226 7.50 -3.78 -9.93
CA VAL A 226 8.30 -5.01 -10.02
C VAL A 226 9.40 -5.03 -8.95
N ALA A 227 10.11 -3.91 -8.74
CA ALA A 227 11.13 -3.82 -7.69
C ALA A 227 10.53 -3.94 -6.28
N LEU A 228 9.46 -3.21 -6.00
CA LEU A 228 8.74 -3.29 -4.72
C LEU A 228 8.22 -4.71 -4.44
N ALA A 229 7.56 -5.31 -5.45
CA ALA A 229 7.08 -6.68 -5.40
C ALA A 229 8.22 -7.66 -5.13
N LYS A 230 9.36 -7.60 -5.83
CA LYS A 230 10.54 -8.46 -5.57
C LYS A 230 10.91 -8.52 -4.09
N HIS A 231 10.89 -7.37 -3.41
CA HIS A 231 11.22 -7.22 -1.99
C HIS A 231 10.03 -7.37 -1.01
N ASN A 232 8.83 -7.73 -1.50
CA ASN A 232 7.57 -7.84 -0.72
C ASN A 232 7.14 -6.51 -0.05
N ILE A 233 7.48 -5.38 -0.66
CA ILE A 233 7.10 -4.05 -0.19
C ILE A 233 5.76 -3.67 -0.84
N HIS A 234 4.71 -3.52 -0.03
CA HIS A 234 3.39 -3.19 -0.54
C HIS A 234 3.33 -1.75 -1.11
N PRO A 235 2.65 -1.48 -2.24
CA PRO A 235 2.55 -0.12 -2.80
C PRO A 235 1.90 0.89 -1.85
N GLU A 236 1.02 0.44 -0.95
CA GLU A 236 0.46 1.25 0.14
C GLU A 236 1.52 1.87 1.06
N GLN A 237 2.71 1.27 1.20
CA GLN A 237 3.81 1.89 1.97
C GLN A 237 4.35 3.13 1.25
N VAL A 238 4.38 3.12 -0.08
CA VAL A 238 4.74 4.30 -0.89
C VAL A 238 3.62 5.35 -0.82
N LYS A 239 2.34 4.96 -0.94
CA LYS A 239 1.21 5.89 -0.75
C LYS A 239 1.22 6.52 0.64
N SER A 240 1.50 5.74 1.68
CA SER A 240 1.62 6.23 3.07
C SER A 240 2.76 7.25 3.23
N GLU A 241 3.92 7.00 2.62
CA GLU A 241 5.05 7.94 2.64
C GLU A 241 4.77 9.20 1.81
N LEU A 242 4.03 9.11 0.70
CA LEU A 242 3.54 10.27 -0.06
C LEU A 242 2.54 11.10 0.77
N ALA A 243 1.56 10.44 1.41
CA ALA A 243 0.60 11.09 2.30
C ALA A 243 1.29 11.78 3.50
N ARG A 244 2.35 11.19 4.05
CA ARG A 244 3.18 11.78 5.12
C ARG A 244 3.96 13.03 4.68
N ARG A 245 4.23 13.18 3.37
CA ARG A 245 4.87 14.38 2.79
C ARG A 245 3.84 15.41 2.33
N PHE A 246 2.62 15.00 2.04
CA PHE A 246 1.54 15.88 1.59
C PHE A 246 1.28 16.97 2.65
N GLY A 247 1.34 18.24 2.24
CA GLY A 247 1.26 19.40 3.14
C GLY A 247 2.60 19.89 3.72
N ILE A 248 3.70 19.15 3.56
CA ILE A 248 5.06 19.65 3.86
C ILE A 248 5.64 20.23 2.58
N GLY A 249 5.92 21.55 2.56
CA GLY A 249 6.46 22.22 1.37
C GLY A 249 7.75 21.55 0.88
N GLY A 250 7.80 21.15 -0.40
CA GLY A 250 8.89 20.33 -0.95
C GLY A 250 10.29 20.96 -0.83
N LEU A 251 10.38 22.30 -0.77
CA LEU A 251 11.61 23.03 -0.47
C LEU A 251 12.08 22.81 0.98
N ALA A 252 11.17 22.84 1.95
CA ALA A 252 11.47 22.56 3.35
C ALA A 252 11.87 21.10 3.56
N GLU A 253 11.21 20.15 2.87
CA GLU A 253 11.63 18.75 2.91
C GLU A 253 13.03 18.57 2.30
N LYS A 254 13.30 19.17 1.12
CA LYS A 254 14.61 19.11 0.45
C LYS A 254 15.74 19.69 1.33
N ALA A 255 15.49 20.81 2.00
CA ALA A 255 16.40 21.41 2.98
C ALA A 255 16.65 20.48 4.20
N SER A 256 15.61 19.81 4.70
CA SER A 256 15.76 18.84 5.80
C SER A 256 16.60 17.61 5.41
N ARG A 257 16.57 17.22 4.13
CA ARG A 257 17.34 16.08 3.60
C ARG A 257 18.82 16.41 3.41
N SER A 258 19.17 17.61 2.92
CA SER A 258 20.57 18.05 2.82
C SER A 258 21.21 18.26 4.20
N ALA A 259 20.43 18.71 5.20
CA ALA A 259 20.87 18.73 6.60
C ALA A 259 21.13 17.32 7.16
N LYS A 260 20.30 16.32 6.83
CA LYS A 260 20.49 14.93 7.29
C LYS A 260 21.66 14.21 6.61
N SER A 261 21.93 14.45 5.32
CA SER A 261 23.07 13.82 4.63
C SER A 261 24.42 14.34 5.13
N SER A 262 24.53 15.66 5.36
CA SER A 262 25.75 16.29 5.88
C SER A 262 26.09 15.86 7.32
N VAL A 263 25.10 15.61 8.18
CA VAL A 263 25.32 15.02 9.52
C VAL A 263 25.78 13.56 9.43
N LYS A 264 25.25 12.77 8.49
CA LYS A 264 25.66 11.36 8.30
C LYS A 264 27.10 11.24 7.79
N SER A 265 27.55 12.18 6.96
CA SER A 265 28.95 12.31 6.54
C SER A 265 29.89 12.58 7.73
N LYS A 266 29.59 13.57 8.58
CA LYS A 266 30.44 13.94 9.74
C LYS A 266 30.61 12.85 10.81
N LYS A 267 29.64 11.93 10.96
CA LYS A 267 29.78 10.76 11.86
C LYS A 267 30.69 9.65 11.33
N SER A 268 30.97 9.61 10.02
CA SER A 268 31.87 8.62 9.42
C SER A 268 33.35 8.97 9.67
N SER A 269 33.69 10.26 9.70
CA SER A 269 35.08 10.74 9.77
C SER A 269 35.68 10.79 11.19
N THR A 270 34.91 10.52 12.25
CA THR A 270 35.37 10.71 13.65
C THR A 270 35.91 9.44 14.35
N GLN A 271 35.91 8.28 13.68
CA GLN A 271 36.49 7.04 14.23
C GLN A 271 37.75 6.58 13.46
N LYS A 272 38.83 7.37 13.47
CA LYS A 272 40.14 6.90 12.94
C LYS A 272 41.41 7.66 13.39
N ILE A 273 41.58 7.97 14.68
CA ILE A 273 42.92 8.21 15.26
C ILE A 273 43.09 7.43 16.57
N ALA A 274 43.87 6.34 16.50
CA ALA A 274 44.62 5.75 17.61
C ALA A 274 45.64 4.74 17.04
N LYS A 275 46.85 5.21 16.69
CA LYS A 275 48.01 4.36 16.38
C LYS A 275 49.19 4.81 17.22
N SER A 276 49.68 3.94 18.10
CA SER A 276 50.97 4.04 18.77
C SER A 276 51.60 2.64 18.81
N LYS A 277 52.56 2.39 17.91
CA LYS A 277 54.00 2.25 18.22
C LYS A 277 54.37 0.95 18.96
N THR A 278 54.95 0.02 18.20
CA THR A 278 55.62 -1.21 18.64
C THR A 278 56.93 -0.92 19.41
N PRO A 279 57.48 -1.92 20.13
CA PRO A 279 58.75 -2.48 19.66
C PRO A 279 58.83 -4.03 19.72
N LYS A 280 59.81 -4.59 18.99
CA LYS A 280 60.12 -6.03 18.91
C LYS A 280 61.00 -6.49 20.10
N ALA A 281 60.89 -7.76 20.48
CA ALA A 281 61.95 -8.53 21.14
C ALA A 281 62.15 -9.90 20.44
N LYS A 282 63.34 -10.52 20.58
CA LYS A 282 63.79 -11.68 19.79
C LYS A 282 63.83 -13.00 20.59
N SER A 283 63.71 -14.11 19.85
CA SER A 283 64.40 -15.42 20.01
C SER A 283 64.28 -16.23 21.31
N GLN A 284 63.98 -17.53 21.20
CA GLN A 284 64.99 -18.61 21.13
C GLN A 284 64.33 -19.95 20.70
N ALA A 285 65.11 -21.04 20.60
CA ALA A 285 64.80 -22.24 19.80
C ALA A 285 64.88 -23.58 20.59
N LYS A 286 64.67 -24.71 19.87
CA LYS A 286 64.76 -26.15 20.29
C LYS A 286 63.49 -26.69 20.96
N SER A 287 63.08 -27.98 20.85
CA SER A 287 63.57 -29.13 20.05
C SER A 287 62.54 -30.28 19.98
N HIS A 288 62.66 -31.15 18.97
CA HIS A 288 62.27 -32.59 18.91
C HIS A 288 61.04 -33.13 19.70
N LYS A 289 60.05 -33.69 18.98
CA LYS A 289 59.93 -35.16 18.73
C LYS A 289 58.74 -35.51 17.82
N LYS A 290 58.95 -36.49 16.93
CA LYS A 290 57.90 -37.33 16.31
C LYS A 290 57.99 -38.70 17.00
N PRO A 291 56.88 -39.37 17.35
CA PRO A 291 56.30 -40.41 16.48
C PRO A 291 54.75 -40.49 16.60
N GLN A 292 53.94 -41.32 15.91
CA GLN A 292 54.18 -42.24 14.78
C GLN A 292 52.97 -42.29 13.79
N LYS A 293 52.18 -43.38 13.78
CA LYS A 293 50.87 -43.62 13.14
C LYS A 293 50.03 -44.51 14.08
N ALA A 294 48.70 -44.37 14.07
CA ALA A 294 47.81 -45.49 14.39
C ALA A 294 46.49 -45.35 13.61
N THR A 295 46.30 -46.23 12.61
CA THR A 295 45.05 -46.40 11.87
C THR A 295 44.08 -47.30 12.63
N LYS A 296 42.77 -47.02 12.59
CA LYS A 296 41.75 -48.08 12.62
C LYS A 296 40.44 -47.67 11.93
N LYS A 297 40.11 -48.39 10.86
CA LYS A 297 38.75 -48.51 10.31
C LYS A 297 37.94 -49.44 11.21
N SER A 298 36.62 -49.24 11.33
CA SER A 298 35.65 -50.37 11.26
C SER A 298 34.18 -49.95 11.24
N LYS A 299 33.46 -50.42 10.21
CA LYS A 299 32.09 -51.00 10.20
C LYS A 299 30.94 -50.17 10.81
N ILE A 300 29.90 -49.77 10.07
CA ILE A 300 28.91 -50.56 9.29
C ILE A 300 28.11 -51.57 10.14
N LYS A 301 26.88 -51.17 10.48
CA LYS A 301 25.58 -51.91 10.44
C LYS A 301 24.52 -50.90 10.94
N GLY A 302 23.31 -50.78 10.40
CA GLY A 302 22.65 -51.61 9.38
C GLY A 302 21.39 -52.25 9.93
N LYS A 303 20.30 -51.47 10.04
CA LYS A 303 18.89 -51.86 9.99
C LYS A 303 18.05 -50.60 9.74
#